data_AF-A0A326U218-F1
#
_entry.id   AF-A0A326U218-F1
#
_cell.length_a   1.000
_cell.length_b   1.000
_cell.length_c   1.000
_cell.angle_alpha   90.00
_cell.angle_beta   90.00
_cell.angle_gamma   90.00
#
_symmetry.space_group_name_H-M   'P 1'
#
loop_
_entity.id
_entity.type
_entity.pdbx_description
1 polymer ?
#
loop_
_entity_poly.entity_id
_entity_poly.type
_entity_poly.pdbx_seq_one_letter_code
_entity_poly.pdbx_strand_id
1 'polypeptide(L)'
;MSRRLILPLCMLGGACITFYFGTLPHLPMLSQLPLLWKYPSYRFIIIIILIKILSPLFAVSIIGISSQFFHSLTPLKLLLDTMRSRLAELSSLPHHAFAENHQTFASEMQETLPEEIYMRTFTFPRPHPPRPKSSPSQRAQQLLARRRQRFYHTYRMKQASAEEKHDEEKRKAGEPCHLADIRLDITVLKSISLTLVIQQNNTMHRYPLPTPSNARRLQLVSYIGEHQPVAREKILENIFGHTLSDEEATTEKLSEQFDSHKKLLRKDLQKALKQANADLGLSLSPKEIFSHQHKQYALTSLCHITDIEQLTHLYERMQTAGTEEEKRQAGEALIKSYPGDFFEEMVSLYPEEFEPLYSSWIRAPYTKYRDWYLQALWLLAEHAQHQGEQALKEATSEAASAHLQQAASLYAQYAQKAVENRLDLKISFKGKEVGERVAASERAMRYAIRLWTQLNDHYHIDTTWATYYKHLRRLSSQAWSPSEKTQQVLHTARKQSSTGYESFDFVP
;
A
#
# COMPACT_ATOMS: atom_id res chain seq x y z
N MET A 1 47.42 3.30 21.80
CA MET A 1 46.40 2.82 20.84
C MET A 1 45.15 3.68 20.96
N SER A 2 44.73 4.34 19.89
CA SER A 2 43.56 5.22 19.93
C SER A 2 42.29 4.38 20.13
N ARG A 3 41.36 4.85 20.98
CA ARG A 3 40.03 4.24 21.17
C ARG A 3 39.24 4.06 19.84
N ARG A 4 39.72 4.66 18.75
CA ARG A 4 39.14 4.62 17.40
C ARG A 4 39.30 3.26 16.69
N LEU A 5 40.26 2.42 17.08
CA LEU A 5 40.45 1.10 16.48
C LEU A 5 39.75 -0.05 17.23
N ILE A 6 39.38 0.15 18.50
CA ILE A 6 38.87 -0.92 19.36
C ILE A 6 37.48 -1.38 18.92
N LEU A 7 36.58 -0.44 18.62
CA LEU A 7 35.21 -0.77 18.22
C LEU A 7 35.12 -1.55 16.89
N PRO A 8 35.79 -1.15 15.79
CA PRO A 8 35.78 -1.94 14.56
C PRO A 8 36.46 -3.29 14.73
N LEU A 9 37.53 -3.41 15.53
CA LEU A 9 38.16 -4.69 15.85
C LEU A 9 37.23 -5.63 16.63
N CYS A 10 36.48 -5.12 17.60
CA CYS A 10 35.49 -5.92 18.34
C CYS A 10 34.32 -6.38 17.45
N MET A 11 33.84 -5.51 16.55
CA MET A 11 32.78 -5.87 15.60
C MET A 11 33.26 -6.90 14.57
N LEU A 12 34.50 -6.75 14.08
CA LEU A 12 35.12 -7.72 13.17
C LEU A 12 35.33 -9.07 13.87
N GLY A 13 35.79 -9.05 15.13
CA GLY A 13 35.95 -10.25 15.96
C GLY A 13 34.61 -10.96 16.20
N GLY A 14 33.55 -10.22 16.55
CA GLY A 14 32.21 -10.78 16.74
C GLY A 14 31.61 -11.37 15.45
N ALA A 15 31.85 -10.72 14.31
CA ALA A 15 31.44 -11.23 13.01
C ALA A 15 32.23 -12.49 12.61
N CYS A 16 33.54 -12.54 12.89
CA CYS A 16 34.36 -13.72 12.63
C CYS A 16 33.95 -14.91 13.50
N ILE A 17 33.62 -14.67 14.77
CA ILE A 17 33.15 -15.71 15.70
C ILE A 17 31.79 -16.25 15.27
N THR A 18 30.82 -15.39 14.95
CA THR A 18 29.50 -15.82 14.48
C THR A 18 29.57 -16.53 13.12
N PHE A 19 30.45 -16.09 12.22
CA PHE A 19 30.74 -16.79 10.97
C PHE A 19 31.38 -18.17 11.23
N TYR A 20 32.38 -18.25 12.11
CA TYR A 20 33.06 -19.50 12.44
C TYR A 20 32.10 -20.54 13.03
N PHE A 21 31.31 -20.16 14.04
CA PHE A 21 30.34 -21.08 14.67
C PHE A 21 29.13 -21.39 13.80
N GLY A 22 28.70 -20.47 12.93
CA GLY A 22 27.58 -20.69 12.02
C GLY A 22 27.94 -21.54 10.79
N THR A 23 29.20 -21.54 10.35
CA THR A 23 29.64 -22.22 9.11
C THR A 23 30.37 -23.53 9.35
N LEU A 24 31.02 -23.74 10.51
CA LEU A 24 31.71 -25.00 10.84
C LEU A 24 30.88 -26.26 10.68
N PRO A 25 29.61 -26.32 11.15
CA PRO A 25 28.82 -27.56 11.03
C PRO A 25 28.42 -27.87 9.57
N HIS A 26 28.54 -26.91 8.65
CA HIS A 26 28.11 -27.06 7.26
C HIS A 26 29.27 -27.21 6.26
N LEU A 27 30.52 -27.01 6.70
CA LEU A 27 31.73 -27.13 5.88
C LEU A 27 31.93 -28.49 5.18
N PRO A 28 31.63 -29.65 5.79
CA PRO A 28 31.72 -30.94 5.10
C PRO A 28 30.74 -31.04 3.92
N MET A 29 29.56 -30.43 4.05
CA MET A 29 28.50 -30.45 3.04
C MET A 29 28.84 -29.57 1.83
N LEU A 30 29.65 -28.51 2.02
CA LEU A 30 30.09 -27.63 0.92
C LEU A 30 30.92 -28.37 -0.13
N SER A 31 31.70 -29.38 0.28
CA SER A 31 32.50 -30.21 -0.64
C SER A 31 31.65 -31.05 -1.60
N GLN A 32 30.39 -31.32 -1.23
CA GLN A 32 29.46 -32.13 -2.02
C GLN A 32 28.48 -31.29 -2.87
N LEU A 33 28.56 -29.96 -2.79
CA LEU A 33 27.67 -29.05 -3.54
C LEU A 33 27.64 -29.30 -5.07
N PRO A 34 28.75 -29.57 -5.77
CA PRO A 34 28.70 -29.85 -7.20
C PRO A 34 27.92 -31.12 -7.53
N LEU A 35 27.91 -32.10 -6.62
CA LEU A 35 27.17 -33.35 -6.75
C LEU A 35 25.68 -33.13 -6.48
N LEU A 36 25.35 -32.38 -5.43
CA LEU A 36 23.98 -32.08 -5.00
C LEU A 36 23.25 -31.11 -5.96
N TRP A 37 23.96 -30.24 -6.67
CA TRP A 37 23.38 -29.29 -7.63
C TRP A 37 22.76 -29.96 -8.86
N LYS A 38 23.17 -31.21 -9.17
CA LYS A 38 22.61 -31.99 -10.27
C LYS A 38 21.14 -32.36 -10.03
N TYR A 39 20.70 -32.42 -8.78
CA TYR A 39 19.33 -32.79 -8.41
C TYR A 39 18.45 -31.54 -8.22
N PRO A 40 17.34 -31.39 -8.98
CA PRO A 40 16.47 -30.21 -8.91
C PRO A 40 15.90 -29.94 -7.51
N SER A 41 15.60 -30.99 -6.76
CA SER A 41 15.04 -30.95 -5.41
C SER A 41 15.98 -30.32 -4.36
N TYR A 42 17.29 -30.32 -4.59
CA TYR A 42 18.27 -29.76 -3.65
C TYR A 42 18.71 -28.34 -4.00
N ARG A 43 18.41 -27.83 -5.20
CA ARG A 43 18.83 -26.48 -5.64
C ARG A 43 18.29 -25.39 -4.72
N PHE A 44 17.04 -25.50 -4.28
CA PHE A 44 16.43 -24.52 -3.38
C PHE A 44 17.08 -24.50 -1.98
N ILE A 45 17.40 -25.67 -1.44
CA ILE A 45 18.09 -25.81 -0.15
C ILE A 45 19.50 -25.23 -0.23
N ILE A 46 20.22 -25.47 -1.33
CA ILE A 46 21.55 -24.91 -1.55
C ILE A 46 21.49 -23.38 -1.62
N ILE A 47 20.50 -22.80 -2.31
CA ILE A 47 20.30 -21.34 -2.38
C ILE A 47 20.05 -20.76 -0.99
N ILE A 48 19.20 -21.39 -0.17
CA ILE A 48 18.93 -20.94 1.21
C ILE A 48 20.21 -20.96 2.06
N ILE A 49 21.02 -22.03 1.96
CA ILE A 49 22.29 -22.13 2.68
C ILE A 49 23.25 -21.04 2.21
N LEU A 50 23.34 -20.79 0.91
CA LEU A 50 24.20 -19.74 0.34
C LEU A 50 23.79 -18.35 0.84
N ILE A 51 22.49 -18.05 0.86
CA ILE A 51 21.95 -16.79 1.38
C ILE A 51 22.26 -16.64 2.87
N LYS A 52 22.08 -17.69 3.67
CA LYS A 52 22.40 -17.67 5.11
C LYS A 52 23.89 -17.43 5.39
N ILE A 53 24.78 -17.93 4.52
CA ILE A 53 26.24 -17.74 4.67
C ILE A 53 26.68 -16.36 4.18
N LEU A 54 26.10 -15.85 3.08
CA LEU A 54 26.50 -14.57 2.48
C LEU A 54 25.84 -13.35 3.13
N SER A 55 24.63 -13.48 3.68
CA SER A 55 23.88 -12.39 4.31
C SER A 55 24.64 -11.69 5.46
N PRO A 56 25.31 -12.41 6.38
CA PRO A 56 26.07 -11.79 7.46
C PRO A 56 27.26 -10.97 6.95
N LEU A 57 27.98 -11.48 5.95
CA LEU A 57 29.12 -10.78 5.34
C LEU A 57 28.67 -9.48 4.66
N PHE A 58 27.53 -9.52 3.97
CA PHE A 58 26.94 -8.34 3.34
C PHE A 58 26.48 -7.30 4.37
N ALA A 59 25.83 -7.74 5.45
CA ALA A 59 25.40 -6.86 6.55
C ALA A 59 26.59 -6.16 7.23
N VAL A 60 27.69 -6.88 7.51
CA VAL A 60 28.91 -6.30 8.08
C VAL A 60 29.53 -5.27 7.14
N SER A 61 29.51 -5.52 5.83
CA SER A 61 30.05 -4.60 4.82
C SER A 61 29.25 -3.30 4.78
N ILE A 62 27.91 -3.39 4.81
CA ILE A 62 27.04 -2.20 4.88
C ILE A 62 27.30 -1.40 6.16
N ILE A 63 27.35 -2.06 7.32
CA ILE A 63 27.60 -1.39 8.60
C ILE A 63 28.96 -0.68 8.59
N GLY A 64 29.99 -1.30 8.01
CA GLY A 64 31.31 -0.69 7.85
C GLY A 64 31.29 0.57 6.97
N ILE A 65 30.65 0.49 5.80
CA ILE A 65 30.50 1.63 4.89
C ILE A 65 29.69 2.75 5.54
N SER A 66 28.56 2.43 6.18
CA SER A 66 27.74 3.40 6.88
C SER A 66 28.47 4.07 8.04
N SER A 67 29.26 3.33 8.81
CA SER A 67 30.07 3.88 9.90
C SER A 67 31.15 4.83 9.39
N GLN A 68 31.84 4.45 8.30
CA GLN A 68 32.86 5.29 7.68
C GLN A 68 32.26 6.57 7.07
N PHE A 69 31.09 6.46 6.45
CA PHE A 69 30.34 7.60 5.94
C PHE A 69 29.93 8.55 7.08
N PHE A 70 29.37 8.02 8.17
CA PHE A 70 28.99 8.83 9.33
C PHE A 70 30.19 9.54 9.96
N HIS A 71 31.35 8.88 9.98
CA HIS A 71 32.58 9.47 10.50
C HIS A 71 33.11 10.60 9.58
N SER A 72 32.92 10.48 8.26
CA SER A 72 33.27 11.53 7.30
C SER A 72 32.36 12.77 7.40
N LEU A 73 31.13 12.59 7.87
CA LEU A 73 30.16 13.68 8.07
C LEU A 73 30.30 14.41 9.42
N THR A 74 31.04 13.83 10.38
CA THR A 74 31.24 14.46 11.69
C THR A 74 31.89 15.86 11.62
N PRO A 75 32.94 16.13 10.81
CA PRO A 75 33.48 17.49 10.65
C PRO A 75 32.48 18.46 10.01
N LEU A 76 31.65 18.00 9.07
CA LEU A 76 30.60 18.82 8.46
C LEU A 76 29.54 19.23 9.47
N LYS A 77 29.15 18.32 10.37
CA LYS A 77 28.21 18.63 11.45
C LYS A 77 28.77 19.70 12.39
N LEU A 78 30.05 19.59 12.77
CA LEU A 78 30.71 20.58 13.62
C LEU A 78 30.76 21.97 12.96
N LEU A 79 31.02 22.00 11.65
CA LEU A 79 31.02 23.23 10.85
C LEU A 79 29.62 23.85 10.78
N LEU A 80 28.58 23.04 10.57
CA LEU A 80 27.18 23.47 10.55
C LEU A 80 26.72 24.02 11.90
N ASP A 81 27.06 23.35 13.00
CA ASP A 81 26.72 23.80 14.35
C ASP A 81 27.43 25.12 14.68
N THR A 82 28.69 25.29 14.23
CA THR A 82 29.45 26.54 14.37
C THR A 82 28.84 27.69 13.56
N MET A 83 28.40 27.44 12.33
CA MET A 83 27.69 28.45 11.53
C MET A 83 26.37 28.84 12.19
N ARG A 84 25.66 27.86 12.75
CA ARG A 84 24.36 28.08 13.38
C ARG A 84 24.47 28.90 14.66
N SER A 85 25.48 28.67 15.49
CA SER A 85 25.74 29.49 16.67
C SER A 85 26.12 30.93 16.29
N ARG A 86 26.93 31.10 15.25
CA ARG A 86 27.33 32.44 14.74
C ARG A 86 26.15 33.19 14.11
N LEU A 87 25.27 32.51 13.38
CA LEU A 87 24.04 33.10 12.86
C LEU A 87 23.08 33.54 13.97
N ALA A 88 23.00 32.75 15.06
CA ALA A 88 22.23 33.12 16.23
C ALA A 88 22.80 34.38 16.91
N GLU A 89 24.13 34.49 17.06
CA GLU A 89 24.79 35.71 17.56
C GLU A 89 24.52 36.91 16.65
N LEU A 90 24.66 36.77 15.34
CA LEU A 90 24.38 37.84 14.37
C LEU A 90 22.92 38.30 14.38
N SER A 91 21.98 37.39 14.62
CA SER A 91 20.55 37.72 14.72
C SER A 91 20.19 38.51 15.99
N SER A 92 21.07 38.52 16.99
CA SER A 92 20.86 39.22 18.26
C SER A 92 21.41 40.65 18.29
N LEU A 93 22.12 41.09 17.24
CA LEU A 93 22.73 42.42 17.18
C LEU A 93 21.75 43.49 16.63
N PRO A 94 21.76 44.71 17.19
CA PRO A 94 20.92 45.81 16.72
C PRO A 94 21.31 46.26 15.30
N HIS A 95 20.30 46.59 14.48
CA HIS A 95 20.42 46.80 13.02
C HIS A 95 21.49 47.81 12.54
N HIS A 96 21.98 48.70 13.40
CA HIS A 96 23.03 49.66 13.05
C HIS A 96 24.46 49.09 13.07
N ALA A 97 24.70 47.94 13.73
CA ALA A 97 26.01 47.27 13.77
C ALA A 97 26.21 46.24 12.63
N PHE A 98 25.22 46.08 11.76
CA PHE A 98 25.19 45.01 10.75
C PHE A 98 26.12 45.29 9.54
N ALA A 99 26.37 46.56 9.24
CA ALA A 99 27.16 46.96 8.06
C ALA A 99 28.68 46.82 8.26
N GLU A 100 29.20 47.04 9.48
CA GLU A 100 30.64 46.91 9.78
C GLU A 100 31.07 45.45 9.96
N ASN A 101 30.23 44.59 10.54
CA ASN A 101 30.58 43.18 10.79
C ASN A 101 30.57 42.28 9.53
N HIS A 102 29.90 42.69 8.46
CA HIS A 102 29.86 41.91 7.22
C HIS A 102 31.22 41.86 6.49
N GLN A 103 32.05 42.91 6.61
CA GLN A 103 33.39 42.94 6.00
C GLN A 103 34.39 42.10 6.80
N THR A 104 34.33 42.13 8.13
CA THR A 104 35.18 41.31 9.01
C THR A 104 34.87 39.82 8.86
N PHE A 105 33.58 39.46 8.77
CA PHE A 105 33.14 38.07 8.58
C PHE A 105 33.58 37.47 7.22
N ALA A 106 33.55 38.27 6.16
CA ALA A 106 34.03 37.84 4.84
C ALA A 106 35.54 37.59 4.82
N SER A 107 36.33 38.40 5.56
CA SER A 107 37.77 38.24 5.69
C SER A 107 38.15 37.01 6.52
N GLU A 108 37.43 36.74 7.61
CA GLU A 108 37.73 35.62 8.54
C GLU A 108 37.35 34.24 7.95
N MET A 109 36.30 34.20 7.12
CA MET A 109 35.93 32.99 6.34
C MET A 109 36.95 32.67 5.24
N GLN A 110 37.71 33.65 4.77
CA GLN A 110 38.72 33.47 3.74
C GLN A 110 40.02 32.85 4.29
N GLU A 111 40.31 32.99 5.59
CA GLU A 111 41.47 32.38 6.28
C GLU A 111 41.23 30.94 6.75
N THR A 112 39.97 30.48 6.89
CA THR A 112 39.64 29.19 7.50
C THR A 112 39.29 28.08 6.51
N LEU A 113 39.27 28.37 5.20
CA LEU A 113 38.92 27.42 4.14
C LEU A 113 40.12 27.13 3.22
N PRO A 114 40.39 25.85 2.88
CA PRO A 114 41.43 25.52 1.91
C PRO A 114 41.11 26.13 0.54
N GLU A 115 42.12 26.76 -0.08
CA GLU A 115 42.05 27.58 -1.30
C GLU A 115 41.40 26.90 -2.54
N GLU A 116 41.19 25.59 -2.53
CA GLU A 116 40.68 24.84 -3.69
C GLU A 116 39.17 24.99 -3.95
N ILE A 117 38.37 25.53 -3.02
CA ILE A 117 36.89 25.55 -3.16
C ILE A 117 36.35 26.91 -3.67
N TYR A 118 37.12 27.99 -3.62
CA TYR A 118 36.58 29.35 -3.88
C TYR A 118 36.58 29.81 -5.35
N MET A 119 37.15 29.05 -6.29
CA MET A 119 37.31 29.49 -7.69
C MET A 119 36.22 29.01 -8.67
N ARG A 120 35.13 28.40 -8.20
CA ARG A 120 34.00 28.06 -9.07
C ARG A 120 32.69 28.48 -8.43
N THR A 121 31.87 29.14 -9.24
CA THR A 121 30.49 29.59 -8.99
C THR A 121 30.35 30.78 -8.05
N PHE A 122 30.16 31.98 -8.61
CA PHE A 122 29.04 32.90 -8.31
C PHE A 122 29.23 34.22 -9.10
N THR A 123 28.82 34.23 -10.37
CA THR A 123 28.51 35.48 -11.08
C THR A 123 27.00 35.58 -11.19
N PHE A 124 26.38 36.41 -10.34
CA PHE A 124 24.98 36.78 -10.45
C PHE A 124 24.78 37.73 -11.65
N PRO A 125 23.86 37.45 -12.59
CA PRO A 125 23.48 38.43 -13.59
C PRO A 125 22.61 39.53 -12.94
N ARG A 126 22.95 40.79 -13.22
CA ARG A 126 22.15 41.95 -12.80
C ARG A 126 20.73 41.88 -13.41
N PRO A 127 19.68 42.23 -12.66
CA PRO A 127 18.33 42.29 -13.20
C PRO A 127 18.20 43.47 -14.17
N HIS A 128 17.78 43.18 -15.40
CA HIS A 128 17.39 44.20 -16.36
C HIS A 128 16.02 44.79 -16.00
N PRO A 129 15.81 46.12 -16.17
CA PRO A 129 14.53 46.74 -15.92
C PRO A 129 13.44 46.24 -16.89
N PRO A 130 12.16 46.20 -16.47
CA PRO A 130 11.07 45.70 -17.29
C PRO A 130 10.86 46.60 -18.51
N ARG A 131 11.03 46.01 -19.71
CA ARG A 131 10.69 46.66 -20.98
C ARG A 131 9.17 46.78 -21.09
N PRO A 132 8.62 47.96 -21.46
CA PRO A 132 7.19 48.10 -21.73
C PRO A 132 6.80 47.22 -22.92
N LYS A 133 5.71 46.44 -22.76
CA LYS A 133 5.16 45.57 -23.82
C LYS A 133 4.58 46.46 -24.92
N SER A 134 5.35 46.72 -25.97
CA SER A 134 4.82 47.28 -27.20
C SER A 134 3.84 46.29 -27.81
N SER A 135 2.65 46.76 -28.16
CA SER A 135 1.67 46.00 -28.94
C SER A 135 2.35 45.39 -30.18
N PRO A 136 2.02 44.13 -30.53
CA PRO A 136 2.66 43.46 -31.65
C PRO A 136 2.43 44.30 -32.92
N SER A 137 3.52 44.58 -33.64
CA SER A 137 3.48 45.35 -34.89
C SER A 137 2.42 44.77 -35.85
N GLN A 138 1.79 45.62 -36.68
CA GLN A 138 0.79 45.18 -37.66
C GLN A 138 1.29 44.01 -38.52
N ARG A 139 2.60 43.97 -38.82
CA ARG A 139 3.24 42.86 -39.54
C ARG A 139 3.25 41.55 -38.74
N ALA A 140 3.46 41.60 -37.43
CA ALA A 140 3.38 40.44 -36.55
C ALA A 140 1.93 39.94 -36.40
N GLN A 141 0.95 40.85 -36.34
CA GLN A 141 -0.46 40.49 -36.31
C GLN A 141 -0.90 39.81 -37.63
N GLN A 142 -0.45 40.30 -38.79
CA GLN A 142 -0.72 39.67 -40.08
C GLN A 142 -0.08 38.27 -40.21
N LEU A 143 1.14 38.09 -39.68
CA LEU A 143 1.79 36.77 -39.65
C LEU A 143 1.04 35.79 -38.76
N LEU A 144 0.56 36.23 -37.59
CA LEU A 144 -0.26 35.40 -36.69
C LEU A 144 -1.61 35.05 -37.31
N ALA A 145 -2.25 35.98 -38.03
CA ALA A 145 -3.49 35.72 -38.76
C ALA A 145 -3.28 34.67 -39.88
N ARG A 146 -2.21 34.78 -40.66
CA ARG A 146 -1.86 33.78 -41.69
C ARG A 146 -1.53 32.41 -41.08
N ARG A 147 -0.87 32.38 -39.92
CA ARG A 147 -0.56 31.13 -39.21
C ARG A 147 -1.82 30.44 -38.69
N ARG A 148 -2.80 31.21 -38.18
CA ARG A 148 -4.12 30.70 -37.76
C ARG A 148 -4.89 30.12 -38.94
N GLN A 149 -4.92 30.80 -40.09
CA GLN A 149 -5.62 30.29 -41.30
C GLN A 149 -5.04 28.96 -41.79
N ARG A 150 -3.72 28.79 -41.79
CA ARG A 150 -3.08 27.50 -42.13
C ARG A 150 -3.43 26.39 -41.14
N PHE A 151 -3.53 26.72 -39.85
CA PHE A 151 -3.89 25.75 -38.82
C PHE A 151 -5.33 25.24 -39.00
N TYR A 152 -6.28 26.13 -39.28
CA TYR A 152 -7.68 25.76 -39.54
C TYR A 152 -7.85 24.96 -40.83
N HIS A 153 -7.11 25.28 -41.89
CA HIS A 153 -7.16 24.51 -43.15
C HIS A 153 -6.62 23.08 -42.96
N THR A 154 -5.55 22.92 -42.18
CA THR A 154 -4.96 21.61 -41.89
C THR A 154 -5.87 20.76 -40.99
N TYR A 155 -6.56 21.39 -40.05
CA TYR A 155 -7.53 20.72 -39.17
C TYR A 155 -8.77 20.24 -39.95
N ARG A 156 -9.30 21.08 -40.86
CA ARG A 156 -10.46 20.74 -41.70
C ARG A 156 -10.17 19.59 -42.68
N MET A 157 -8.96 19.56 -43.26
CA MET A 157 -8.53 18.44 -44.12
C MET A 157 -8.36 17.13 -43.35
N LYS A 158 -7.91 17.18 -42.08
CA LYS A 158 -7.84 15.99 -41.22
C LYS A 158 -9.21 15.47 -40.78
N GLN A 159 -10.19 16.35 -40.60
CA GLN A 159 -11.57 15.94 -40.31
C GLN A 159 -12.23 15.31 -41.54
N ALA A 160 -12.07 15.91 -42.73
CA ALA A 160 -12.61 15.34 -43.97
C ALA A 160 -12.03 13.95 -44.30
N SER A 161 -10.71 13.76 -44.11
CA SER A 161 -10.06 12.46 -44.30
C SER A 161 -10.44 11.42 -43.23
N ALA A 162 -10.85 11.85 -42.03
CA ALA A 162 -11.34 10.95 -40.98
C ALA A 162 -12.80 10.52 -41.24
N GLU A 163 -13.62 11.41 -41.82
CA GLU A 163 -14.99 11.10 -42.23
C GLU A 163 -15.02 10.15 -43.44
N GLU A 164 -14.16 10.36 -44.46
CA GLU A 164 -14.05 9.43 -45.61
C GLU A 164 -13.61 8.01 -45.20
N LYS A 165 -12.69 7.89 -44.24
CA LYS A 165 -12.28 6.58 -43.71
C LYS A 165 -13.39 5.89 -42.92
N HIS A 166 -14.25 6.65 -42.24
CA HIS A 166 -15.36 6.11 -41.45
C HIS A 166 -16.50 5.58 -42.35
N ASP A 167 -16.65 6.11 -43.55
CA ASP A 167 -17.64 5.65 -44.54
C ASP A 167 -17.14 4.47 -45.39
N GLU A 168 -15.83 4.33 -45.62
CA GLU A 168 -15.24 3.13 -46.24
C GLU A 168 -15.26 1.91 -45.30
N GLU A 169 -15.09 2.11 -43.98
CA GLU A 169 -15.09 1.03 -42.99
C GLU A 169 -16.50 0.45 -42.77
N LYS A 170 -17.56 1.25 -43.01
CA LYS A 170 -18.96 0.78 -43.00
C LYS A 170 -19.34 -0.12 -44.19
N ARG A 171 -18.60 -0.07 -45.30
CA ARG A 171 -18.90 -0.85 -46.51
C ARG A 171 -18.24 -2.25 -46.54
N LYS A 172 -17.40 -2.58 -45.55
CA LYS A 172 -16.69 -3.88 -45.45
C LYS A 172 -17.09 -4.74 -44.25
N ALA A 173 -18.11 -4.35 -43.49
CA ALA A 173 -18.63 -5.18 -42.41
C ALA A 173 -19.45 -6.34 -42.98
N GLY A 174 -18.76 -7.44 -43.31
CA GLY A 174 -19.37 -8.76 -43.38
C GLY A 174 -20.04 -9.12 -42.06
N GLU A 175 -20.93 -10.12 -42.13
CA GLU A 175 -21.81 -10.61 -41.07
C GLU A 175 -21.24 -10.53 -39.64
N PRO A 176 -22.07 -10.19 -38.64
CA PRO A 176 -21.62 -10.08 -37.25
C PRO A 176 -21.19 -11.46 -36.74
N CYS A 177 -19.89 -11.71 -36.78
CA CYS A 177 -19.26 -12.75 -35.97
C CYS A 177 -19.73 -12.53 -34.53
N HIS A 178 -20.31 -13.58 -33.92
CA HIS A 178 -20.81 -13.61 -32.54
C HIS A 178 -20.09 -12.60 -31.65
N LEU A 179 -20.81 -11.54 -31.24
CA LEU A 179 -20.27 -10.42 -30.47
C LEU A 179 -19.57 -10.96 -29.22
N ALA A 180 -18.26 -11.07 -29.27
CA ALA A 180 -17.45 -11.42 -28.11
C ALA A 180 -17.67 -10.32 -27.07
N ASP A 181 -18.11 -10.70 -25.88
CA ASP A 181 -18.26 -9.76 -24.77
C ASP A 181 -16.87 -9.49 -24.19
N ILE A 182 -16.51 -8.22 -24.08
CA ILE A 182 -15.17 -7.78 -23.67
C ILE A 182 -15.34 -6.94 -22.43
N ARG A 183 -14.60 -7.26 -21.39
CA ARG A 183 -14.51 -6.46 -20.16
C ARG A 183 -13.10 -6.48 -19.59
N LEU A 184 -12.78 -5.47 -18.79
CA LEU A 184 -11.54 -5.36 -18.04
C LEU A 184 -11.87 -5.55 -16.56
N ASP A 185 -11.53 -6.72 -16.04
CA ASP A 185 -11.71 -7.06 -14.63
C ASP A 185 -10.54 -6.46 -13.83
N ILE A 186 -10.89 -5.64 -12.85
CA ILE A 186 -9.97 -4.96 -11.93
C ILE A 186 -10.22 -5.56 -10.54
N THR A 187 -9.15 -6.00 -9.87
CA THR A 187 -9.19 -6.35 -8.44
C THR A 187 -8.32 -5.35 -7.70
N VAL A 188 -8.72 -4.94 -6.50
CA VAL A 188 -8.02 -3.93 -5.69
C VAL A 188 -7.89 -4.31 -4.21
N LEU A 189 -8.62 -5.33 -3.76
CA LEU A 189 -8.55 -5.86 -2.41
C LEU A 189 -7.40 -6.87 -2.30
N LYS A 190 -6.59 -6.71 -1.26
CA LYS A 190 -5.31 -7.37 -1.02
C LYS A 190 -4.25 -7.08 -2.08
N SER A 191 -4.49 -7.53 -3.31
CA SER A 191 -3.57 -7.43 -4.45
C SER A 191 -4.28 -6.78 -5.64
N ILE A 192 -3.61 -5.83 -6.29
CA ILE A 192 -4.17 -5.20 -7.49
C ILE A 192 -3.83 -5.98 -8.76
N SER A 193 -4.84 -6.26 -9.57
CA SER A 193 -4.66 -6.90 -10.87
C SER A 193 -5.60 -6.29 -11.92
N LEU A 194 -5.15 -6.34 -13.18
CA LEU A 194 -5.89 -5.87 -14.34
C LEU A 194 -5.93 -7.02 -15.33
N THR A 195 -7.11 -7.56 -15.61
CA THR A 195 -7.27 -8.73 -16.48
C THR A 195 -8.30 -8.44 -17.56
N LEU A 196 -7.88 -8.48 -18.82
CA LEU A 196 -8.80 -8.42 -19.95
C LEU A 196 -9.52 -9.76 -20.06
N VAL A 197 -10.84 -9.74 -19.96
CA VAL A 197 -11.70 -10.90 -20.07
C VAL A 197 -12.50 -10.81 -21.37
N ILE A 198 -12.44 -11.88 -22.15
CA ILE A 198 -13.19 -12.00 -23.40
C ILE A 198 -14.02 -13.28 -23.32
N GLN A 199 -15.34 -13.13 -23.45
CA GLN A 199 -16.27 -14.24 -23.49
C GLN A 199 -16.69 -14.50 -24.93
N GLN A 200 -16.40 -15.70 -25.42
CA GLN A 200 -16.76 -16.16 -26.76
C GLN A 200 -17.28 -17.59 -26.64
N ASN A 201 -18.44 -17.90 -27.24
CA ASN A 201 -19.01 -19.26 -27.26
C ASN A 201 -19.12 -19.92 -25.86
N ASN A 202 -19.50 -19.15 -24.83
CA ASN A 202 -19.53 -19.56 -23.41
C ASN A 202 -18.18 -19.94 -22.80
N THR A 203 -17.06 -19.80 -23.51
CA THR A 203 -15.71 -19.90 -22.98
C THR A 203 -15.17 -18.53 -22.59
N MET A 204 -14.59 -18.44 -21.39
CA MET A 204 -14.01 -17.22 -20.84
C MET A 204 -12.49 -17.26 -20.99
N HIS A 205 -11.94 -16.34 -21.77
CA HIS A 205 -10.50 -16.17 -21.96
C HIS A 205 -10.00 -14.99 -21.14
N ARG A 206 -8.86 -15.17 -20.45
CA ARG A 206 -8.29 -14.17 -19.54
C ARG A 206 -6.88 -13.81 -19.97
N TYR A 207 -6.65 -12.52 -20.19
CA TYR A 207 -5.38 -11.95 -20.60
C TYR A 207 -4.93 -10.93 -19.56
N PRO A 208 -4.05 -11.31 -18.62
CA PRO A 208 -3.55 -10.38 -17.61
C PRO A 208 -2.79 -9.26 -18.31
N LEU A 209 -3.10 -8.02 -17.96
CA LEU A 209 -2.28 -6.89 -18.36
C LEU A 209 -0.97 -6.97 -17.55
N PRO A 210 0.17 -6.58 -18.14
CA PRO A 210 1.43 -6.51 -17.40
C PRO A 210 1.21 -5.66 -16.15
N THR A 211 1.28 -6.26 -14.96
CA THR A 211 1.18 -5.52 -13.71
C THR A 211 2.32 -4.52 -13.72
N PRO A 212 2.00 -3.22 -13.77
CA PRO A 212 3.02 -2.24 -14.02
C PRO A 212 3.97 -2.22 -12.82
N SER A 213 5.28 -2.27 -13.06
CA SER A 213 6.31 -2.10 -12.03
C SER A 213 6.25 -0.76 -11.28
N ASN A 214 5.27 0.09 -11.61
CA ASN A 214 5.11 1.43 -11.10
C ASN A 214 3.74 1.54 -10.44
N ALA A 215 3.75 1.79 -9.14
CA ALA A 215 2.57 1.88 -8.29
C ALA A 215 1.59 2.98 -8.74
N ARG A 216 2.06 4.07 -9.37
CA ARG A 216 1.21 5.20 -9.80
C ARG A 216 0.20 4.82 -10.89
N ARG A 217 0.54 3.89 -11.79
CA ARG A 217 -0.43 3.40 -12.79
C ARG A 217 -1.60 2.68 -12.16
N LEU A 218 -1.31 1.89 -11.12
CA LEU A 218 -2.28 1.11 -10.36
C LEU A 218 -3.13 2.01 -9.48
N GLN A 219 -2.48 2.96 -8.78
CA GLN A 219 -3.17 4.02 -8.05
C GLN A 219 -4.11 4.81 -8.96
N LEU A 220 -3.70 5.16 -10.19
CA LEU A 220 -4.53 5.90 -11.14
C LEU A 220 -5.84 5.20 -11.47
N VAL A 221 -5.78 3.91 -11.83
CA VAL A 221 -6.98 3.14 -12.18
C VAL A 221 -7.91 3.03 -10.96
N SER A 222 -7.37 2.72 -9.80
CA SER A 222 -8.18 2.47 -8.60
C SER A 222 -8.71 3.72 -7.93
N TYR A 223 -7.97 4.82 -7.95
CA TYR A 223 -8.46 6.12 -7.46
C TYR A 223 -9.66 6.59 -8.27
N ILE A 224 -9.57 6.51 -9.61
CA ILE A 224 -10.71 6.83 -10.48
C ILE A 224 -11.84 5.83 -10.23
N GLY A 225 -11.53 4.55 -10.07
CA GLY A 225 -12.51 3.52 -9.76
C GLY A 225 -13.33 3.78 -8.50
N GLU A 226 -12.69 4.24 -7.41
CA GLU A 226 -13.35 4.53 -6.12
C GLU A 226 -14.06 5.89 -6.10
N HIS A 227 -13.57 6.89 -6.85
CA HIS A 227 -14.04 8.27 -6.76
C HIS A 227 -14.73 8.82 -8.03
N GLN A 228 -14.97 7.97 -9.02
CA GLN A 228 -15.59 8.38 -10.27
C GLN A 228 -17.01 8.94 -10.08
N PRO A 229 -17.40 9.99 -10.84
CA PRO A 229 -16.55 10.80 -11.71
C PRO A 229 -15.67 11.78 -10.90
N VAL A 230 -14.40 11.95 -11.31
CA VAL A 230 -13.41 12.75 -10.56
C VAL A 230 -12.75 13.84 -11.41
N ALA A 231 -12.58 15.03 -10.85
CA ALA A 231 -11.90 16.14 -11.52
C ALA A 231 -10.41 15.85 -11.75
N ARG A 232 -9.87 16.33 -12.89
CA ARG A 232 -8.46 16.12 -13.23
C ARG A 232 -7.52 16.65 -12.17
N GLU A 233 -7.81 17.82 -11.61
CA GLU A 233 -6.98 18.50 -10.61
C GLU A 233 -6.80 17.62 -9.37
N LYS A 234 -7.88 16.96 -8.91
CA LYS A 234 -7.84 16.03 -7.78
C LYS A 234 -6.99 14.79 -8.06
N ILE A 235 -7.01 14.28 -9.29
CA ILE A 235 -6.15 13.17 -9.70
C ILE A 235 -4.68 13.59 -9.64
N LEU A 236 -4.36 14.77 -10.19
CA LEU A 236 -2.99 15.28 -10.20
C LEU A 236 -2.45 15.44 -8.79
N GLU A 237 -3.22 16.07 -7.91
CA GLU A 237 -2.86 16.29 -6.51
C GLU A 237 -2.69 14.97 -5.74
N ASN A 238 -3.73 14.13 -5.71
CA ASN A 238 -3.75 12.96 -4.83
C ASN A 238 -2.87 11.80 -5.31
N ILE A 239 -2.61 11.67 -6.61
CA ILE A 239 -1.85 10.54 -7.16
C ILE A 239 -0.44 10.96 -7.57
N PHE A 240 -0.24 12.15 -8.14
CA PHE A 240 1.07 12.54 -8.65
C PHE A 240 1.76 13.57 -7.76
N GLY A 241 1.00 14.40 -7.06
CA GLY A 241 1.51 15.44 -6.16
C GLY A 241 1.79 14.98 -4.73
N HIS A 242 1.13 13.90 -4.26
CA HIS A 242 1.11 13.50 -2.84
C HIS A 242 2.50 13.41 -2.17
N THR A 243 3.52 12.95 -2.89
CA THR A 243 4.87 12.75 -2.34
C THR A 243 5.88 13.81 -2.82
N LEU A 244 5.45 14.76 -3.64
CA LEU A 244 6.31 15.79 -4.22
C LEU A 244 6.25 17.07 -3.40
N SER A 245 7.36 17.81 -3.35
CA SER A 245 7.36 19.16 -2.78
C SER A 245 6.58 20.13 -3.68
N ASP A 246 6.14 21.26 -3.13
CA ASP A 246 5.43 22.31 -3.90
C ASP A 246 6.25 22.82 -5.11
N GLU A 247 7.58 22.78 -5.01
CA GLU A 247 8.50 23.17 -6.10
C GLU A 247 8.56 22.12 -7.23
N GLU A 248 8.38 20.85 -6.89
CA GLU A 248 8.39 19.73 -7.84
C GLU A 248 7.00 19.43 -8.41
N ALA A 249 5.95 19.69 -7.64
CA ALA A 249 4.54 19.47 -7.97
C ALA A 249 3.96 20.54 -8.92
N THR A 250 4.73 20.98 -9.92
CA THR A 250 4.22 21.95 -10.89
C THR A 250 3.11 21.34 -11.74
N THR A 251 2.09 22.12 -12.06
CA THR A 251 0.91 21.66 -12.81
C THR A 251 1.29 21.04 -14.17
N GLU A 252 2.34 21.54 -14.81
CA GLU A 252 2.88 21.00 -16.07
C GLU A 252 3.49 19.61 -15.87
N LYS A 253 4.38 19.43 -14.87
CA LYS A 253 5.02 18.13 -14.60
C LYS A 253 3.99 17.07 -14.20
N LEU A 254 3.07 17.41 -13.30
CA LEU A 254 1.99 16.51 -12.89
C LEU A 254 1.12 16.11 -14.10
N SER A 255 0.82 17.08 -14.97
CA SER A 255 0.06 16.85 -16.20
C SER A 255 0.76 15.88 -17.14
N GLU A 256 2.06 16.07 -17.36
CA GLU A 256 2.87 15.18 -18.21
C GLU A 256 2.94 13.75 -17.64
N GLN A 257 3.11 13.62 -16.32
CA GLN A 257 3.08 12.31 -15.66
C GLN A 257 1.72 11.62 -15.85
N PHE A 258 0.62 12.32 -15.59
CA PHE A 258 -0.72 11.79 -15.79
C PHE A 258 -0.94 11.30 -17.23
N ASP A 259 -0.62 12.13 -18.23
CA ASP A 259 -0.79 11.78 -19.65
C ASP A 259 0.13 10.62 -20.07
N SER A 260 1.35 10.56 -19.52
CA SER A 260 2.29 9.46 -19.72
C SER A 260 1.74 8.14 -19.18
N HIS A 261 1.27 8.12 -17.93
CA HIS A 261 0.73 6.92 -17.30
C HIS A 261 -0.56 6.45 -17.97
N LYS A 262 -1.45 7.37 -18.37
CA LYS A 262 -2.63 7.07 -19.18
C LYS A 262 -2.25 6.44 -20.52
N LYS A 263 -1.24 6.97 -21.21
CA LYS A 263 -0.74 6.41 -22.48
C LYS A 263 -0.12 5.03 -22.31
N LEU A 264 0.59 4.78 -21.21
CA LEU A 264 1.16 3.47 -20.89
C LEU A 264 0.06 2.43 -20.63
N LEU A 265 -0.95 2.76 -19.81
CA LEU A 265 -2.10 1.87 -19.56
C LEU A 265 -2.83 1.50 -20.87
N ARG A 266 -3.01 2.47 -21.77
CA ARG A 266 -3.56 2.21 -23.11
C ARG A 266 -2.69 1.24 -23.92
N LYS A 267 -1.36 1.40 -23.89
CA LYS A 267 -0.44 0.48 -24.57
C LYS A 267 -0.52 -0.93 -24.00
N ASP A 268 -0.61 -1.07 -22.68
CA ASP A 268 -0.72 -2.36 -22.01
C ASP A 268 -2.02 -3.07 -22.41
N LEU A 269 -3.15 -2.36 -22.41
CA LEU A 269 -4.44 -2.88 -22.89
C LEU A 269 -4.39 -3.25 -24.38
N GLN A 270 -3.79 -2.40 -25.23
CA GLN A 270 -3.64 -2.69 -26.66
C GLN A 270 -2.76 -3.92 -26.90
N LYS A 271 -1.74 -4.15 -26.07
CA LYS A 271 -0.90 -5.36 -26.14
C LYS A 271 -1.73 -6.60 -25.80
N ALA A 272 -2.51 -6.55 -24.72
CA ALA A 272 -3.40 -7.65 -24.34
C ALA A 272 -4.48 -7.92 -25.41
N LEU A 273 -5.10 -6.88 -25.98
CA LEU A 273 -6.05 -7.01 -27.08
C LEU A 273 -5.43 -7.61 -28.34
N LYS A 274 -4.21 -7.21 -28.71
CA LYS A 274 -3.49 -7.79 -29.85
C LYS A 274 -3.21 -9.27 -29.64
N GLN A 275 -2.80 -9.65 -28.44
CA GLN A 275 -2.59 -11.05 -28.08
C GLN A 275 -3.91 -11.82 -28.19
N ALA A 276 -4.99 -11.30 -27.61
CA ALA A 276 -6.29 -11.95 -27.66
C ALA A 276 -6.85 -12.08 -29.09
N ASN A 277 -6.67 -11.05 -29.93
CA ASN A 277 -7.05 -11.09 -31.34
C ASN A 277 -6.27 -12.17 -32.12
N ALA A 278 -4.98 -12.34 -31.83
CA ALA A 278 -4.17 -13.39 -32.44
C ALA A 278 -4.59 -14.79 -31.98
N ASP A 279 -4.86 -14.95 -30.68
CA ASP A 279 -5.19 -16.25 -30.08
C ASP A 279 -6.62 -16.72 -30.44
N LEU A 280 -7.57 -15.79 -30.58
CA LEU A 280 -8.99 -16.08 -30.84
C LEU A 280 -9.42 -15.84 -32.29
N GLY A 281 -8.53 -15.35 -33.15
CA GLY A 281 -8.86 -14.98 -34.54
C GLY A 281 -9.85 -13.81 -34.63
N LEU A 282 -9.88 -12.93 -33.62
CA LEU A 282 -10.78 -11.79 -33.55
C LEU A 282 -10.13 -10.52 -34.12
N SER A 283 -10.95 -9.56 -34.54
CA SER A 283 -10.51 -8.23 -34.98
C SER A 283 -11.12 -7.12 -34.11
N LEU A 284 -10.85 -7.18 -32.80
CA LEU A 284 -11.37 -6.20 -31.85
C LEU A 284 -10.66 -4.85 -31.99
N SER A 285 -11.44 -3.76 -31.97
CA SER A 285 -10.92 -2.39 -32.05
C SER A 285 -10.27 -1.95 -30.73
N PRO A 286 -9.30 -1.01 -30.77
CA PRO A 286 -8.68 -0.46 -29.57
C PRO A 286 -9.72 0.14 -28.62
N LYS A 287 -9.62 -0.20 -27.33
CA LYS A 287 -10.49 0.32 -26.27
C LYS A 287 -9.75 1.29 -25.36
N GLU A 288 -10.52 2.17 -24.73
CA GLU A 288 -10.04 3.13 -23.73
C GLU A 288 -10.48 2.71 -22.33
N ILE A 289 -9.61 2.90 -21.34
CA ILE A 289 -9.89 2.61 -19.93
C ILE A 289 -10.64 3.78 -19.28
N PHE A 290 -10.32 5.01 -19.69
CA PHE A 290 -10.87 6.21 -19.08
C PHE A 290 -11.77 6.97 -20.05
N SER A 291 -12.98 7.31 -19.59
CA SER A 291 -13.83 8.31 -20.22
C SER A 291 -13.48 9.69 -19.66
N HIS A 292 -13.64 10.73 -20.48
CA HIS A 292 -13.44 12.11 -20.06
C HIS A 292 -14.61 12.97 -20.55
N GLN A 293 -15.45 13.40 -19.62
CA GLN A 293 -16.64 14.22 -19.88
C GLN A 293 -16.70 15.34 -18.85
N HIS A 294 -17.10 16.55 -19.27
CA HIS A 294 -17.24 17.71 -18.37
C HIS A 294 -16.02 18.00 -17.46
N LYS A 295 -14.78 17.81 -17.97
CA LYS A 295 -13.52 17.94 -17.22
C LYS A 295 -13.32 16.93 -16.08
N GLN A 296 -14.12 15.87 -16.07
CA GLN A 296 -14.05 14.79 -15.11
C GLN A 296 -13.65 13.49 -15.82
N TYR A 297 -12.98 12.63 -15.07
CA TYR A 297 -12.55 11.31 -15.47
C TYR A 297 -13.39 10.25 -14.77
N ALA A 298 -13.79 9.23 -15.52
CA ALA A 298 -14.40 8.02 -14.99
C ALA A 298 -13.83 6.82 -15.73
N LEU A 299 -14.00 5.62 -15.17
CA LEU A 299 -13.74 4.40 -15.91
C LEU A 299 -14.78 4.26 -17.04
N THR A 300 -14.39 3.63 -18.15
CA THR A 300 -15.35 3.28 -19.20
C THR A 300 -16.21 2.10 -18.76
N SER A 301 -17.35 1.88 -19.42
CA SER A 301 -18.23 0.72 -19.18
C SER A 301 -17.56 -0.64 -19.46
N LEU A 302 -16.33 -0.63 -20.00
CA LEU A 302 -15.50 -1.82 -20.14
C LEU A 302 -14.97 -2.31 -18.78
N CYS A 303 -14.75 -1.40 -17.84
CA CYS A 303 -13.96 -1.66 -16.64
C CYS A 303 -14.87 -1.97 -15.45
N HIS A 304 -14.58 -3.06 -14.76
CA HIS A 304 -15.33 -3.52 -13.59
C HIS A 304 -14.39 -3.74 -12.42
N ILE A 305 -14.70 -3.17 -11.25
CA ILE A 305 -13.93 -3.44 -10.02
C ILE A 305 -14.58 -4.62 -9.32
N THR A 306 -14.30 -5.79 -9.88
CA THR A 306 -15.05 -7.03 -9.63
C THR A 306 -15.17 -7.42 -8.16
N ASP A 307 -14.10 -7.26 -7.39
CA ASP A 307 -14.05 -7.64 -5.98
C ASP A 307 -14.82 -6.67 -5.07
N ILE A 308 -14.71 -5.36 -5.32
CA ILE A 308 -15.52 -4.34 -4.64
C ILE A 308 -17.00 -4.49 -5.01
N GLU A 309 -17.32 -4.65 -6.29
CA GLU A 309 -18.70 -4.82 -6.77
C GLU A 309 -19.34 -6.06 -6.12
N GLN A 310 -18.63 -7.18 -6.08
CA GLN A 310 -19.08 -8.41 -5.44
C GLN A 310 -19.31 -8.21 -3.93
N LEU A 311 -18.35 -7.62 -3.20
CA LEU A 311 -18.53 -7.39 -1.76
C LEU A 311 -19.65 -6.39 -1.46
N THR A 312 -19.82 -5.38 -2.28
CA THR A 312 -20.88 -4.38 -2.12
C THR A 312 -22.24 -5.05 -2.27
N HIS A 313 -22.44 -5.85 -3.32
CA HIS A 313 -23.68 -6.59 -3.51
C HIS A 313 -23.97 -7.57 -2.36
N LEU A 314 -22.96 -8.30 -1.88
CA LEU A 314 -23.11 -9.22 -0.74
C LEU A 314 -23.45 -8.47 0.55
N TYR A 315 -22.82 -7.34 0.79
CA TYR A 315 -23.09 -6.51 1.97
C TYR A 315 -24.50 -5.91 1.91
N GLU A 316 -24.92 -5.35 0.77
CA GLU A 316 -26.28 -4.84 0.59
C GLU A 316 -27.33 -5.93 0.77
N ARG A 317 -27.10 -7.13 0.22
CA ARG A 317 -27.98 -8.29 0.43
C ARG A 317 -28.04 -8.69 1.90
N MET A 318 -26.92 -8.64 2.62
CA MET A 318 -26.88 -8.91 4.06
C MET A 318 -27.67 -7.87 4.87
N GLN A 319 -27.65 -6.59 4.46
CA GLN A 319 -28.37 -5.51 5.16
C GLN A 319 -29.88 -5.49 4.86
N THR A 320 -30.26 -5.86 3.63
CA THR A 320 -31.64 -5.72 3.12
C THR A 320 -32.44 -7.02 3.08
N ALA A 321 -31.83 -8.17 3.33
CA ALA A 321 -32.49 -9.47 3.33
C ALA A 321 -33.68 -9.51 4.30
N GLY A 322 -34.80 -10.07 3.82
CA GLY A 322 -36.06 -10.15 4.57
C GLY A 322 -36.10 -11.29 5.58
N THR A 323 -35.20 -12.27 5.45
CA THR A 323 -35.09 -13.42 6.34
C THR A 323 -33.70 -13.51 6.96
N GLU A 324 -33.61 -14.03 8.19
CA GLU A 324 -32.32 -14.26 8.88
C GLU A 324 -31.43 -15.26 8.13
N GLU A 325 -32.03 -16.24 7.46
CA GLU A 325 -31.29 -17.23 6.66
C GLU A 325 -30.62 -16.61 5.43
N GLU A 326 -31.29 -15.68 4.73
CA GLU A 326 -30.68 -14.94 3.63
C GLU A 326 -29.55 -14.03 4.10
N LYS A 327 -29.72 -13.37 5.27
CA LYS A 327 -28.66 -12.57 5.89
C LYS A 327 -27.45 -13.44 6.21
N ARG A 328 -27.67 -14.63 6.79
CA ARG A 328 -26.63 -15.59 7.11
C ARG A 328 -25.86 -16.03 5.86
N GLN A 329 -26.57 -16.45 4.82
CA GLN A 329 -25.94 -16.87 3.54
C GLN A 329 -25.15 -15.73 2.89
N ALA A 330 -25.67 -14.51 2.92
CA ALA A 330 -24.97 -13.34 2.40
C ALA A 330 -23.70 -13.03 3.22
N GLY A 331 -23.78 -13.11 4.56
CA GLY A 331 -22.64 -12.92 5.46
C GLY A 331 -21.55 -13.98 5.26
N GLU A 332 -21.92 -15.25 5.11
CA GLU A 332 -20.99 -16.35 4.82
C GLU A 332 -20.28 -16.15 3.47
N ALA A 333 -21.04 -15.79 2.44
CA ALA A 333 -20.50 -15.48 1.14
C ALA A 333 -19.56 -14.26 1.18
N LEU A 334 -19.90 -13.23 1.97
CA LEU A 334 -19.07 -12.03 2.16
C LEU A 334 -17.73 -12.39 2.82
N ILE A 335 -17.76 -13.14 3.92
CA ILE A 335 -16.54 -13.60 4.61
C ILE A 335 -15.64 -14.42 3.68
N LYS A 336 -16.24 -15.33 2.90
CA LYS A 336 -15.50 -16.15 1.94
C LYS A 336 -14.90 -15.34 0.79
N SER A 337 -15.56 -14.24 0.39
CA SER A 337 -15.17 -13.44 -0.78
C SER A 337 -14.18 -12.32 -0.42
N TYR A 338 -14.00 -11.98 0.86
CA TYR A 338 -13.10 -10.91 1.29
C TYR A 338 -11.63 -11.38 1.29
N PRO A 339 -10.77 -10.88 0.38
CA PRO A 339 -9.40 -11.37 0.26
C PRO A 339 -8.43 -10.66 1.21
N GLY A 340 -8.70 -9.41 1.59
CA GLY A 340 -7.85 -8.55 2.43
C GLY A 340 -8.18 -7.05 2.26
N ASP A 341 -7.36 -6.19 2.84
CA ASP A 341 -7.58 -4.73 2.82
C ASP A 341 -7.41 -4.13 1.42
N PHE A 342 -8.01 -2.97 1.19
CA PHE A 342 -7.83 -2.25 -0.06
C PHE A 342 -6.34 -1.88 -0.24
N PHE A 343 -5.73 -2.33 -1.35
CA PHE A 343 -4.33 -2.07 -1.68
C PHE A 343 -3.28 -2.60 -0.66
N GLU A 344 -3.63 -3.60 0.14
CA GLU A 344 -2.77 -4.13 1.22
C GLU A 344 -1.32 -4.42 0.77
N GLU A 345 -1.15 -5.22 -0.29
CA GLU A 345 0.17 -5.58 -0.82
C GLU A 345 0.90 -4.37 -1.41
N MET A 346 0.18 -3.46 -2.06
CA MET A 346 0.78 -2.27 -2.66
C MET A 346 1.36 -1.32 -1.60
N VAL A 347 0.63 -1.10 -0.51
CA VAL A 347 1.10 -0.28 0.61
C VAL A 347 2.31 -0.94 1.29
N SER A 348 2.32 -2.28 1.37
CA SER A 348 3.47 -3.01 1.92
C SER A 348 4.70 -2.99 1.02
N LEU A 349 4.53 -3.01 -0.30
CA LEU A 349 5.63 -3.08 -1.27
C LEU A 349 6.24 -1.72 -1.61
N TYR A 350 5.44 -0.66 -1.58
CA TYR A 350 5.83 0.70 -1.97
C TYR A 350 5.40 1.74 -0.92
N PRO A 351 5.83 1.62 0.35
CA PRO A 351 5.39 2.51 1.43
C PRO A 351 5.67 3.98 1.12
N GLU A 352 6.79 4.29 0.47
CA GLU A 352 7.20 5.65 0.09
C GLU A 352 6.21 6.37 -0.84
N GLU A 353 5.41 5.63 -1.63
CA GLU A 353 4.42 6.21 -2.55
C GLU A 353 3.14 6.64 -1.82
N PHE A 354 2.94 6.16 -0.60
CA PHE A 354 1.76 6.42 0.23
C PHE A 354 2.09 7.23 1.48
N GLU A 355 3.36 7.32 1.89
CA GLU A 355 3.77 8.12 3.03
C GLU A 355 3.75 9.64 2.73
N PRO A 356 3.28 10.49 3.67
CA PRO A 356 2.63 10.09 4.91
C PRO A 356 1.20 9.59 4.68
N LEU A 357 0.88 8.43 5.25
CA LEU A 357 -0.43 7.77 5.05
C LEU A 357 -1.61 8.62 5.51
N TYR A 358 -1.41 9.51 6.48
CA TYR A 358 -2.50 10.35 6.99
C TYR A 358 -3.05 11.33 5.94
N SER A 359 -2.25 11.73 4.94
CA SER A 359 -2.69 12.60 3.83
C SER A 359 -2.93 11.83 2.53
N SER A 360 -2.64 10.53 2.50
CA SER A 360 -2.85 9.71 1.30
C SER A 360 -4.32 9.43 1.06
N TRP A 361 -4.75 9.49 -0.20
CA TRP A 361 -6.13 9.18 -0.59
C TRP A 361 -6.55 7.76 -0.19
N ILE A 362 -5.59 6.82 -0.17
CA ILE A 362 -5.84 5.41 0.15
C ILE A 362 -6.36 5.21 1.57
N ARG A 363 -6.10 6.19 2.44
CA ARG A 363 -6.46 6.18 3.86
C ARG A 363 -7.94 5.92 4.08
N ALA A 364 -8.82 6.51 3.28
CA ALA A 364 -10.27 6.37 3.44
C ALA A 364 -10.78 4.96 3.05
N PRO A 365 -10.46 4.41 1.87
CA PRO A 365 -10.93 3.09 1.48
C PRO A 365 -10.18 1.92 2.16
N TYR A 366 -8.99 2.14 2.73
CA TYR A 366 -8.09 1.08 3.21
C TYR A 366 -8.80 -0.02 4.02
N THR A 367 -9.53 0.35 5.07
CA THR A 367 -10.25 -0.59 5.96
C THR A 367 -11.76 -0.60 5.77
N LYS A 368 -12.30 0.11 4.77
CA LYS A 368 -13.75 0.20 4.53
C LYS A 368 -14.37 -1.19 4.34
N TYR A 369 -13.74 -2.04 3.53
CA TYR A 369 -14.24 -3.39 3.25
C TYR A 369 -14.00 -4.35 4.41
N ARG A 370 -12.97 -4.11 5.22
CA ARG A 370 -12.78 -4.81 6.50
C ARG A 370 -13.93 -4.55 7.47
N ASP A 371 -14.48 -3.33 7.51
CA ASP A 371 -15.66 -3.04 8.35
C ASP A 371 -16.83 -3.95 8.00
N TRP A 372 -17.09 -4.16 6.71
CA TRP A 372 -18.16 -5.05 6.24
C TRP A 372 -17.90 -6.51 6.61
N TYR A 373 -16.64 -6.95 6.43
CA TYR A 373 -16.19 -8.29 6.84
C TYR A 373 -16.39 -8.52 8.35
N LEU A 374 -16.01 -7.56 9.18
CA LEU A 374 -16.16 -7.64 10.64
C LEU A 374 -17.63 -7.63 11.07
N GLN A 375 -18.48 -6.85 10.40
CA GLN A 375 -19.93 -6.89 10.65
C GLN A 375 -20.52 -8.26 10.31
N ALA A 376 -20.13 -8.86 9.19
CA ALA A 376 -20.57 -10.20 8.82
C ALA A 376 -20.13 -11.25 9.86
N LEU A 377 -18.88 -11.18 10.34
CA LEU A 377 -18.40 -12.08 11.41
C LEU A 377 -19.22 -11.94 12.68
N TRP A 378 -19.51 -10.70 13.09
CA TRP A 378 -20.30 -10.44 14.29
C TRP A 378 -21.73 -10.99 14.15
N LEU A 379 -22.38 -10.73 13.02
CA LEU A 379 -23.73 -11.22 12.72
C LEU A 379 -23.79 -12.75 12.76
N LEU A 380 -22.86 -13.43 12.09
CA LEU A 380 -22.82 -14.90 12.10
C LEU A 380 -22.52 -15.46 13.50
N ALA A 381 -21.67 -14.79 14.28
CA ALA A 381 -21.37 -15.21 15.64
C ALA A 381 -22.60 -15.11 16.54
N GLU A 382 -23.36 -14.01 16.46
CA GLU A 382 -24.61 -13.83 17.20
C GLU A 382 -25.67 -14.86 16.80
N HIS A 383 -25.82 -15.12 15.50
CA HIS A 383 -26.74 -16.13 15.01
C HIS A 383 -26.39 -17.53 15.54
N ALA A 384 -25.13 -17.94 15.42
CA ALA A 384 -24.66 -19.23 15.93
C ALA A 384 -24.81 -19.32 17.46
N GLN A 385 -24.55 -18.23 18.19
CA GLN A 385 -24.75 -18.20 19.63
C GLN A 385 -26.23 -18.42 19.99
N HIS A 386 -27.15 -17.72 19.32
CA HIS A 386 -28.58 -17.88 19.57
C HIS A 386 -29.08 -19.30 19.25
N GLN A 387 -28.60 -19.92 18.17
CA GLN A 387 -28.90 -21.32 17.87
C GLN A 387 -28.39 -22.27 18.96
N GLY A 388 -27.17 -22.05 19.45
CA GLY A 388 -26.59 -22.82 20.54
C GLY A 388 -27.37 -22.69 21.84
N GLU A 389 -27.78 -21.46 22.20
CA GLU A 389 -28.59 -21.18 23.39
C GLU A 389 -30.01 -21.77 23.30
N GLN A 390 -30.61 -21.79 22.11
CA GLN A 390 -31.90 -22.44 21.87
C GLN A 390 -31.78 -23.96 22.00
N ALA A 391 -30.80 -24.56 21.34
CA ALA A 391 -30.51 -25.99 21.43
C ALA A 391 -30.25 -26.45 22.88
N LEU A 392 -29.57 -25.62 23.68
CA LEU A 392 -29.35 -25.90 25.11
C LEU A 392 -30.66 -25.93 25.91
N LYS A 393 -31.61 -25.04 25.60
CA LYS A 393 -32.96 -25.03 26.22
C LYS A 393 -33.78 -26.25 25.81
N GLU A 394 -33.58 -26.73 24.58
CA GLU A 394 -34.23 -27.91 24.01
C GLU A 394 -33.54 -29.23 24.39
N ALA A 395 -32.54 -29.18 25.29
CA ALA A 395 -31.75 -30.32 25.75
C ALA A 395 -31.00 -31.09 24.63
N THR A 396 -30.72 -30.46 23.49
CA THR A 396 -29.92 -31.03 22.40
C THR A 396 -28.44 -30.71 22.59
N SER A 397 -27.78 -31.43 23.50
CA SER A 397 -26.42 -31.11 23.97
C SER A 397 -25.36 -31.05 22.87
N GLU A 398 -25.40 -31.95 21.88
CA GLU A 398 -24.38 -31.98 20.80
C GLU A 398 -24.54 -30.83 19.81
N ALA A 399 -25.77 -30.56 19.36
CA ALA A 399 -26.07 -29.44 18.47
C ALA A 399 -25.76 -28.09 19.16
N ALA A 400 -26.11 -27.97 20.45
CA ALA A 400 -25.77 -26.79 21.24
C ALA A 400 -24.26 -26.55 21.29
N SER A 401 -23.48 -27.60 21.58
CA SER A 401 -22.01 -27.50 21.64
C SER A 401 -21.41 -27.05 20.31
N ALA A 402 -21.86 -27.64 19.19
CA ALA A 402 -21.36 -27.29 17.85
C ALA A 402 -21.63 -25.81 17.50
N HIS A 403 -22.84 -25.32 17.74
CA HIS A 403 -23.22 -23.93 17.48
C HIS A 403 -22.46 -22.93 18.36
N LEU A 404 -22.30 -23.23 19.65
CA LEU A 404 -21.52 -22.38 20.56
C LEU A 404 -20.03 -22.37 20.21
N GLN A 405 -19.48 -23.50 19.77
CA GLN A 405 -18.08 -23.57 19.31
C GLN A 405 -17.88 -22.75 18.04
N GLN A 406 -18.82 -22.83 17.10
CA GLN A 406 -18.83 -21.99 15.91
C GLN A 406 -18.89 -20.49 16.27
N ALA A 407 -19.79 -20.09 17.16
CA ALA A 407 -19.90 -18.71 17.63
C ALA A 407 -18.60 -18.21 18.28
N ALA A 408 -18.00 -19.02 19.16
CA ALA A 408 -16.73 -18.69 19.80
C ALA A 408 -15.60 -18.48 18.77
N SER A 409 -15.51 -19.35 17.77
CA SER A 409 -14.52 -19.24 16.69
C SER A 409 -14.69 -17.98 15.86
N LEU A 410 -15.92 -17.57 15.54
CA LEU A 410 -16.23 -16.37 14.76
C LEU A 410 -15.89 -15.10 15.56
N TYR A 411 -16.21 -15.05 16.86
CA TYR A 411 -15.80 -13.95 17.73
C TYR A 411 -14.28 -13.86 17.88
N ALA A 412 -13.57 -14.98 17.96
CA ALA A 412 -12.12 -15.00 18.01
C ALA A 412 -11.50 -14.50 16.68
N GLN A 413 -12.06 -14.91 15.54
CA GLN A 413 -11.67 -14.43 14.22
C GLN A 413 -11.89 -12.92 14.09
N TYR A 414 -13.04 -12.42 14.55
CA TYR A 414 -13.32 -10.98 14.61
C TYR A 414 -12.23 -10.26 15.40
N ALA A 415 -11.91 -10.76 16.61
CA ALA A 415 -10.93 -10.12 17.48
C ALA A 415 -9.54 -10.02 16.83
N GLN A 416 -9.10 -11.09 16.15
CA GLN A 416 -7.82 -11.10 15.45
C GLN A 416 -7.80 -10.16 14.24
N LYS A 417 -8.87 -10.13 13.44
CA LYS A 417 -8.94 -9.35 12.20
C LYS A 417 -9.26 -7.87 12.42
N ALA A 418 -9.92 -7.52 13.52
CA ALA A 418 -10.23 -6.14 13.84
C ALA A 418 -8.98 -5.27 14.07
N VAL A 419 -7.86 -5.87 14.49
CA VAL A 419 -6.62 -5.16 14.79
C VAL A 419 -5.46 -5.82 14.03
N GLU A 420 -5.52 -5.86 12.71
CA GLU A 420 -4.55 -6.62 11.90
C GLU A 420 -3.25 -5.83 11.62
N ASN A 421 -3.35 -4.55 11.27
CA ASN A 421 -2.21 -3.71 10.90
C ASN A 421 -2.32 -2.31 11.53
N ARG A 422 -1.19 -1.59 11.67
CA ARG A 422 -1.16 -0.22 12.22
C ARG A 422 -1.73 0.84 11.27
N LEU A 423 -2.10 0.45 10.07
CA LEU A 423 -2.58 1.34 9.01
C LEU A 423 -4.08 1.67 9.21
N ASP A 424 -4.80 0.85 9.99
CA ASP A 424 -6.16 1.16 10.42
C ASP A 424 -6.15 2.31 11.45
N LEU A 425 -6.76 3.42 11.09
CA LEU A 425 -6.84 4.64 11.91
C LEU A 425 -7.76 4.48 13.12
N LYS A 426 -8.69 3.54 13.07
CA LYS A 426 -9.57 3.23 14.20
C LYS A 426 -8.82 2.48 15.29
N ILE A 427 -7.57 2.07 15.03
CA ILE A 427 -6.65 1.54 16.02
C ILE A 427 -5.85 2.69 16.65
N SER A 428 -6.14 2.96 17.92
CA SER A 428 -5.29 3.80 18.76
C SER A 428 -4.95 3.06 20.04
N PHE A 429 -3.68 3.10 20.42
CA PHE A 429 -3.17 2.65 21.71
C PHE A 429 -2.72 3.82 22.59
N LYS A 430 -2.84 5.06 22.10
CA LYS A 430 -2.37 6.27 22.77
C LYS A 430 -3.58 7.07 23.23
N GLY A 431 -3.55 7.57 24.47
CA GLY A 431 -4.60 8.39 25.07
C GLY A 431 -5.23 7.73 26.29
N LYS A 432 -6.27 8.38 26.84
CA LYS A 432 -7.04 7.85 28.00
C LYS A 432 -7.95 6.69 27.61
N GLU A 433 -8.43 6.67 26.37
CA GLU A 433 -9.29 5.61 25.83
C GLU A 433 -8.59 4.93 24.66
N VAL A 434 -8.74 3.60 24.60
CA VAL A 434 -8.28 2.80 23.46
C VAL A 434 -9.17 3.07 22.25
N GLY A 435 -8.61 3.00 21.05
CA GLY A 435 -9.37 3.20 19.81
C GLY A 435 -10.50 2.18 19.65
N GLU A 436 -11.53 2.55 18.90
CA GLU A 436 -12.75 1.76 18.67
C GLU A 436 -12.45 0.31 18.28
N ARG A 437 -11.49 0.09 17.38
CA ARG A 437 -11.10 -1.27 16.94
C ARG A 437 -10.53 -2.12 18.04
N VAL A 438 -9.68 -1.52 18.88
CA VAL A 438 -9.07 -2.21 20.01
C VAL A 438 -10.16 -2.61 20.99
N ALA A 439 -11.05 -1.67 21.35
CA ALA A 439 -12.17 -1.93 22.24
C ALA A 439 -13.14 -3.01 21.70
N ALA A 440 -13.50 -2.95 20.42
CA ALA A 440 -14.38 -3.92 19.76
C ALA A 440 -13.72 -5.30 19.66
N SER A 441 -12.43 -5.36 19.30
CA SER A 441 -11.69 -6.62 19.25
C SER A 441 -11.63 -7.30 20.63
N GLU A 442 -11.42 -6.51 21.68
CA GLU A 442 -11.33 -7.01 23.04
C GLU A 442 -12.71 -7.46 23.53
N ARG A 443 -13.77 -6.77 23.11
CA ARG A 443 -15.15 -7.21 23.32
C ARG A 443 -15.40 -8.57 22.68
N ALA A 444 -15.08 -8.73 21.39
CA ALA A 444 -15.25 -10.01 20.71
C ALA A 444 -14.47 -11.14 21.40
N MET A 445 -13.21 -10.88 21.79
CA MET A 445 -12.41 -11.85 22.53
C MET A 445 -13.05 -12.27 23.85
N ARG A 446 -13.69 -11.36 24.60
CA ARG A 446 -14.46 -11.71 25.80
C ARG A 446 -15.63 -12.63 25.51
N TYR A 447 -16.35 -12.43 24.41
CA TYR A 447 -17.44 -13.35 24.02
C TYR A 447 -16.88 -14.74 23.70
N ALA A 448 -15.81 -14.82 22.90
CA ALA A 448 -15.17 -16.09 22.58
C ALA A 448 -14.74 -16.86 23.85
N ILE A 449 -14.05 -16.19 24.78
CA ILE A 449 -13.62 -16.81 26.05
C ILE A 449 -14.81 -17.31 26.86
N ARG A 450 -15.89 -16.53 26.97
CA ARG A 450 -17.09 -16.95 27.72
C ARG A 450 -17.72 -18.20 27.13
N LEU A 451 -17.85 -18.26 25.81
CA LEU A 451 -18.42 -19.41 25.12
C LEU A 451 -17.55 -20.66 25.27
N TRP A 452 -16.24 -20.56 25.08
CA TRP A 452 -15.33 -21.69 25.33
C TRP A 452 -15.33 -22.12 26.80
N THR A 453 -15.52 -21.18 27.72
CA THR A 453 -15.64 -21.51 29.14
C THR A 453 -16.91 -22.34 29.41
N GLN A 454 -18.04 -21.98 28.78
CA GLN A 454 -19.27 -22.79 28.86
C GLN A 454 -19.10 -24.19 28.27
N LEU A 455 -18.23 -24.33 27.27
CA LEU A 455 -17.88 -25.60 26.62
C LEU A 455 -16.80 -26.40 27.36
N ASN A 456 -16.25 -25.88 28.47
CA ASN A 456 -15.08 -26.42 29.17
C ASN A 456 -13.83 -26.60 28.27
N ASP A 457 -13.69 -25.76 27.23
CA ASP A 457 -12.58 -25.79 26.29
C ASP A 457 -11.46 -24.81 26.69
N HIS A 458 -10.77 -25.14 27.78
CA HIS A 458 -9.71 -24.30 28.34
C HIS A 458 -8.48 -24.18 27.43
N TYR A 459 -8.20 -25.21 26.63
CA TYR A 459 -7.10 -25.20 25.68
C TYR A 459 -7.27 -24.10 24.61
N HIS A 460 -8.47 -23.97 24.04
CA HIS A 460 -8.74 -22.89 23.07
C HIS A 460 -8.69 -21.50 23.70
N ILE A 461 -9.09 -21.36 24.96
CA ILE A 461 -8.97 -20.10 25.70
C ILE A 461 -7.50 -19.67 25.79
N ASP A 462 -6.64 -20.55 26.31
CA ASP A 462 -5.24 -20.20 26.55
C ASP A 462 -4.47 -19.92 25.25
N THR A 463 -4.64 -20.78 24.24
CA THR A 463 -3.97 -20.63 22.93
C THR A 463 -4.44 -19.38 22.16
N THR A 464 -5.75 -19.14 22.10
CA THR A 464 -6.31 -17.98 21.39
C THR A 464 -5.96 -16.70 22.12
N TRP A 465 -6.10 -16.67 23.45
CA TRP A 465 -5.77 -15.50 24.25
C TRP A 465 -4.28 -15.14 24.15
N ALA A 466 -3.37 -16.12 24.29
CA ALA A 466 -1.94 -15.90 24.18
C ALA A 466 -1.56 -15.32 22.80
N THR A 467 -2.17 -15.84 21.73
CA THR A 467 -1.94 -15.34 20.36
C THR A 467 -2.43 -13.90 20.21
N TYR A 468 -3.66 -13.63 20.65
CA TYR A 468 -4.25 -12.28 20.60
C TYR A 468 -3.47 -11.26 21.44
N TYR A 469 -3.09 -11.64 22.67
CA TYR A 469 -2.30 -10.81 23.57
C TYR A 469 -0.94 -10.45 22.97
N LYS A 470 -0.20 -11.46 22.46
CA LYS A 470 1.10 -11.24 21.81
C LYS A 470 0.99 -10.31 20.61
N HIS A 471 -0.06 -10.49 19.79
CA HIS A 471 -0.31 -9.66 18.61
C HIS A 471 -0.57 -8.19 18.98
N LEU A 472 -1.47 -7.93 19.92
CA LEU A 472 -1.78 -6.57 20.39
C LEU A 472 -0.59 -5.91 21.09
N ARG A 473 0.16 -6.65 21.90
CA ARG A 473 1.40 -6.15 22.51
C ARG A 473 2.43 -5.76 21.46
N ARG A 474 2.59 -6.57 20.40
CA ARG A 474 3.46 -6.21 19.27
C ARG A 474 2.98 -4.95 18.56
N LEU A 475 1.70 -4.88 18.20
CA LEU A 475 1.13 -3.73 17.48
C LEU A 475 1.15 -2.44 18.31
N SER A 476 0.98 -2.53 19.62
CA SER A 476 1.03 -1.38 20.53
C SER A 476 2.43 -0.98 20.98
N SER A 477 3.50 -1.65 20.49
CA SER A 477 4.86 -1.48 21.03
C SER A 477 4.91 -1.68 22.55
N GLN A 478 4.23 -2.72 23.04
CA GLN A 478 4.12 -3.10 24.45
C GLN A 478 3.34 -2.11 25.33
N ALA A 479 2.66 -1.11 24.74
CA ALA A 479 1.89 -0.13 25.51
C ALA A 479 0.50 -0.64 25.93
N TRP A 480 -0.09 -1.57 25.18
CA TRP A 480 -1.42 -2.08 25.48
C TRP A 480 -1.44 -3.06 26.65
N SER A 481 -2.52 -3.01 27.43
CA SER A 481 -2.87 -3.97 28.47
C SER A 481 -4.37 -4.29 28.39
N PRO A 482 -4.78 -5.53 28.73
CA PRO A 482 -6.20 -5.89 28.79
C PRO A 482 -6.97 -5.01 29.77
N SER A 483 -8.19 -4.62 29.40
CA SER A 483 -9.13 -3.94 30.29
C SER A 483 -9.52 -4.79 31.49
N GLU A 484 -9.93 -4.13 32.58
CA GLU A 484 -10.39 -4.81 33.80
C GLU A 484 -11.52 -5.82 33.52
N LYS A 485 -12.45 -5.48 32.63
CA LYS A 485 -13.54 -6.38 32.22
C LYS A 485 -13.03 -7.68 31.59
N THR A 486 -11.96 -7.59 30.80
CA THR A 486 -11.35 -8.78 30.17
C THR A 486 -10.58 -9.60 31.18
N GLN A 487 -9.85 -8.94 32.11
CA GLN A 487 -9.17 -9.63 33.20
C GLN A 487 -10.15 -10.40 34.10
N GLN A 488 -11.30 -9.81 34.42
CA GLN A 488 -12.37 -10.48 35.17
C GLN A 488 -12.91 -11.72 34.45
N VAL A 489 -13.14 -11.65 33.14
CA VAL A 489 -13.60 -12.79 32.33
C VAL A 489 -12.54 -13.90 32.31
N LEU A 490 -11.26 -13.58 32.10
CA LEU A 490 -10.16 -14.54 32.13
C LEU A 490 -10.01 -15.20 33.50
N HIS A 491 -10.10 -14.43 34.57
CA HIS A 491 -10.02 -14.95 35.92
C HIS A 491 -11.20 -15.88 36.24
N THR A 492 -12.41 -15.56 35.76
CA THR A 492 -13.59 -16.42 35.90
C THR A 492 -13.41 -17.73 35.13
N ALA A 493 -12.92 -17.67 33.90
CA ALA A 493 -12.62 -18.84 33.08
C ALA A 493 -11.57 -19.75 33.74
N ARG A 494 -10.51 -19.17 34.29
CA ARG A 494 -9.45 -19.90 35.01
C ARG A 494 -9.94 -20.55 36.30
N LYS A 495 -10.82 -19.87 37.06
CA LYS A 495 -11.43 -20.47 38.27
C LYS A 495 -12.24 -21.72 37.94
N GLN A 496 -12.98 -21.70 36.85
CA GLN A 496 -13.76 -22.86 36.38
C GLN A 496 -12.86 -23.98 35.83
N SER A 497 -11.68 -23.63 35.27
CA SER A 497 -10.64 -24.60 34.91
C SER A 497 -9.99 -25.26 36.12
N SER A 498 -9.69 -24.50 37.18
CA SER A 498 -8.99 -25.02 38.38
C SER A 498 -9.79 -26.03 39.20
N THR A 499 -11.11 -26.12 38.95
CA THR A 499 -11.96 -27.20 39.48
C THR A 499 -11.81 -28.53 38.71
N GLY A 500 -11.00 -28.59 37.64
CA GLY A 500 -10.78 -29.80 36.82
C GLY A 500 -9.35 -30.06 36.32
N TYR A 501 -8.41 -29.12 36.41
CA TYR A 501 -6.99 -29.33 36.02
C TYR A 501 -6.04 -28.49 36.91
N GLU A 502 -4.96 -29.11 37.38
CA GLU A 502 -3.85 -28.43 38.08
C GLU A 502 -3.20 -27.40 37.16
N SER A 503 -3.05 -26.19 37.67
CA SER A 503 -2.60 -24.99 36.95
C SER A 503 -1.17 -25.10 36.44
N PHE A 504 -0.96 -24.84 35.14
CA PHE A 504 0.32 -24.31 34.66
C PHE A 504 0.31 -22.79 34.78
N ASP A 505 1.10 -22.29 35.73
CA ASP A 505 1.29 -20.85 35.92
C ASP A 505 1.98 -20.23 34.70
N PHE A 506 1.26 -19.38 33.99
CA PHE A 506 1.85 -18.40 33.08
C PHE A 506 2.24 -17.17 33.89
N VAL A 507 3.55 -17.01 34.12
CA VAL A 507 4.14 -15.78 34.66
C VAL A 507 4.07 -14.71 33.55
N PRO A 508 3.58 -13.49 33.86
CA PRO A 508 3.37 -12.40 32.90
C PRO A 508 4.64 -11.90 32.18
#